data_AF-A0A960G2I9-F1
#
_entry.id   AF-A0A960G2I9-F1
#
_cell.length_a   1.000
_cell.length_b   1.000
_cell.length_c   1.000
_cell.angle_alpha   90.00
_cell.angle_beta   90.00
_cell.angle_gamma   90.00
#
_symmetry.space_group_name_H-M   'P 1'
#
loop_
_entity.id
_entity.type
_entity.pdbx_description
1 polymer ?
#
loop_
_entity_poly.entity_id
_entity_poly.type
_entity_poly.pdbx_seq_one_letter_code
_entity_poly.pdbx_strand_id
1 'polypeptide(L)'
;WSSDEYGWGSPLTAGLYVLAVVAGAVFIWWERRVAEPVIPLRMFNRPGFSSSVSMAFLAGAAMFGAIVYLPLFFQGVQGRQATNAGLLLLPLMLALMVASLVVGRLTTRTGRYKIFPIIGTIVAAGGLWLLSTMRPAIGRVASSMWMIVLGLGIGATLSVLTIAVQNAVETRDLGAGTASVNFFRTLGSTIGVAVFGTILTSRLDTELTDRLVGVDLPP
;
A
#
# COMPACT_ATOMS: atom_id res chain seq x y z
N TRP A 1 -3.49 16.62 -6.66
CA TRP A 1 -3.42 16.45 -8.13
C TRP A 1 -4.80 16.52 -8.76
N SER A 2 -5.70 17.33 -8.19
CA SER A 2 -7.05 17.58 -8.71
C SER A 2 -7.41 18.97 -8.20
N SER A 3 -6.89 19.99 -8.87
CA SER A 3 -7.29 21.38 -8.70
C SER A 3 -7.20 22.01 -10.10
N ASP A 4 -8.38 22.27 -10.67
CA ASP A 4 -8.76 23.09 -11.82
C ASP A 4 -8.05 22.98 -13.20
N GLU A 5 -6.80 22.52 -13.32
CA GLU A 5 -6.15 22.38 -14.65
C GLU A 5 -6.20 20.95 -15.24
N TYR A 6 -6.30 19.91 -14.41
CA TYR A 6 -6.27 18.50 -14.85
C TYR A 6 -7.31 17.65 -14.11
N GLY A 7 -8.60 17.93 -14.34
CA GLY A 7 -9.69 17.12 -13.81
C GLY A 7 -9.62 15.64 -14.25
N TRP A 8 -10.43 14.80 -13.61
CA TRP A 8 -10.58 13.37 -13.93
C TRP A 8 -10.93 13.10 -15.40
N GLY A 9 -11.67 14.02 -16.02
CA GLY A 9 -12.02 14.00 -17.45
C GLY A 9 -11.04 14.74 -18.36
N SER A 10 -9.92 15.26 -17.85
CA SER A 10 -8.92 15.94 -18.66
C SER A 10 -8.35 14.96 -19.70
N PRO A 11 -8.21 15.37 -20.98
CA PRO A 11 -7.56 14.57 -22.00
C PRO A 11 -6.16 14.10 -21.60
N LEU A 12 -5.46 14.88 -20.76
CA LEU A 12 -4.14 14.52 -20.26
C LEU A 12 -4.21 13.35 -19.26
N THR A 13 -5.14 13.37 -18.32
CA THR A 13 -5.34 12.29 -17.34
C THR A 13 -5.78 11.00 -18.03
N ALA A 14 -6.71 11.08 -18.97
CA ALA A 14 -7.11 9.95 -19.81
C ALA A 14 -5.94 9.45 -20.67
N GLY A 15 -5.14 10.35 -21.23
CA GLY A 15 -3.92 10.04 -21.98
C GLY A 15 -2.88 9.30 -21.14
N LEU A 16 -2.70 9.67 -19.86
CA LEU A 16 -1.81 8.97 -18.94
C LEU A 16 -2.32 7.56 -18.59
N TYR A 17 -3.63 7.37 -18.40
CA TYR A 17 -4.20 6.03 -18.21
C TYR A 17 -3.99 5.14 -19.44
N VAL A 18 -4.26 5.67 -20.64
CA VAL A 18 -4.03 4.96 -21.90
C VAL A 18 -2.55 4.65 -22.06
N LEU A 19 -1.65 5.61 -21.81
CA LEU A 19 -0.21 5.41 -21.86
C LEU A 19 0.25 4.32 -20.89
N ALA A 20 -0.29 4.28 -19.66
CA ALA A 20 0.02 3.24 -18.69
C ALA A 20 -0.42 1.85 -19.17
N VAL A 21 -1.62 1.73 -19.73
CA VAL A 21 -2.13 0.47 -20.31
C VAL A 21 -1.29 0.03 -21.51
N VAL A 22 -0.97 0.95 -22.41
CA VAL A 22 -0.15 0.69 -23.60
C VAL A 22 1.27 0.30 -23.19
N ALA A 23 1.90 1.03 -22.28
CA ALA A 23 3.23 0.72 -21.77
C ALA A 23 3.26 -0.66 -21.09
N GLY A 24 2.22 -0.99 -20.31
CA GLY A 24 2.06 -2.32 -19.72
C GLY A 24 1.91 -3.42 -20.77
N ALA A 25 1.10 -3.20 -21.81
CA ALA A 25 0.93 -4.14 -22.91
C ALA A 25 2.22 -4.35 -23.70
N VAL A 26 2.95 -3.27 -24.00
CA VAL A 26 4.26 -3.31 -24.68
C VAL A 26 5.27 -4.04 -23.82
N PHE A 27 5.30 -3.79 -22.50
CA PHE A 27 6.18 -4.50 -21.58
C PHE A 27 5.91 -6.01 -21.59
N ILE A 28 4.65 -6.44 -21.47
CA ILE A 28 4.28 -7.86 -21.50
C ILE A 28 4.63 -8.48 -22.86
N TRP A 29 4.37 -7.76 -23.96
CA TRP A 29 4.68 -8.24 -25.31
C TRP A 29 6.19 -8.40 -25.53
N TRP A 30 6.97 -7.44 -25.05
CA TRP A 30 8.43 -7.45 -25.14
C TRP A 30 9.04 -8.57 -24.31
N GLU A 31 8.61 -8.74 -23.05
CA GLU A 31 9.08 -9.84 -22.20
C GLU A 31 8.75 -11.23 -22.74
N ARG A 32 7.66 -11.37 -23.51
CA ARG A 32 7.34 -12.64 -24.18
C ARG A 32 8.27 -12.98 -25.34
N ARG A 33 8.96 -11.99 -25.92
CA ARG A 33 9.81 -12.18 -27.12
C ARG A 33 11.29 -12.28 -26.81
N VAL A 34 11.76 -11.75 -25.68
CA VAL A 34 13.18 -11.72 -25.33
C VAL A 34 13.65 -13.07 -24.78
N ALA A 35 14.85 -13.51 -25.18
CA ALA A 35 15.44 -14.78 -24.76
C ALA A 35 15.83 -14.81 -23.26
N GLU A 36 16.20 -13.65 -22.70
CA GLU A 36 16.48 -13.44 -21.27
C GLU A 36 15.52 -12.39 -20.68
N PRO A 37 14.28 -12.78 -20.32
CA PRO A 37 13.31 -11.87 -19.73
C PRO A 37 13.71 -11.47 -18.30
N VAL A 38 13.50 -10.20 -17.95
CA VAL A 38 13.80 -9.66 -16.60
C VAL A 38 12.86 -10.26 -15.56
N ILE A 39 11.59 -10.43 -15.91
CA ILE A 39 10.58 -11.16 -15.16
C ILE A 39 10.16 -12.37 -16.00
N PRO A 40 10.72 -13.56 -15.74
CA PRO A 40 10.31 -14.76 -16.45
C PRO A 40 8.80 -15.02 -16.22
N LEU A 41 7.96 -14.72 -17.22
CA LEU A 41 6.49 -14.82 -17.11
C LEU A 41 6.00 -16.22 -16.68
N ARG A 42 6.80 -17.25 -16.96
CA ARG A 42 6.62 -18.63 -16.45
C ARG A 42 6.48 -18.71 -14.92
N MET A 43 7.02 -17.75 -14.17
CA MET A 43 6.92 -17.69 -12.71
C MET A 43 5.48 -17.41 -12.27
N PHE A 44 4.71 -16.63 -13.03
CA PHE A 44 3.29 -16.36 -12.73
C PHE A 44 2.40 -17.59 -12.84
N ASN A 45 2.81 -18.61 -13.60
CA ASN A 45 2.10 -19.89 -13.63
C ASN A 45 2.20 -20.65 -12.30
N ARG A 46 3.17 -20.31 -11.43
CA ARG A 46 3.26 -20.89 -10.10
C ARG A 46 2.36 -20.12 -9.12
N PRO A 47 1.35 -20.78 -8.51
CA PRO A 47 0.36 -20.10 -7.66
C PRO A 47 0.99 -19.44 -6.42
N GLY A 48 2.12 -19.94 -5.93
CA GLY A 48 2.88 -19.33 -4.84
C GLY A 48 3.47 -17.97 -5.21
N PHE A 49 3.97 -17.81 -6.45
CA PHE A 49 4.53 -16.56 -6.93
C PHE A 49 3.42 -15.53 -7.22
N SER A 50 2.37 -15.92 -7.94
CA SER A 50 1.25 -15.03 -8.26
C SER A 50 0.54 -14.48 -7.01
N SER A 51 0.30 -15.34 -6.01
CA SER A 51 -0.24 -14.92 -4.71
C SER A 51 0.69 -13.94 -4.00
N SER A 52 1.99 -14.19 -4.02
CA SER A 52 2.97 -13.31 -3.37
C SER A 52 3.04 -11.94 -4.03
N VAL A 53 3.02 -11.88 -5.37
CA VAL A 53 2.99 -10.63 -6.12
C VAL A 53 1.73 -9.82 -5.80
N SER A 54 0.57 -10.48 -5.76
CA SER A 54 -0.72 -9.84 -5.45
C SER A 54 -0.74 -9.27 -4.02
N MET A 55 -0.26 -10.04 -3.06
CA MET A 55 -0.12 -9.58 -1.67
C MET A 55 0.89 -8.44 -1.53
N ALA A 56 1.99 -8.47 -2.29
CA ALA A 56 2.99 -7.40 -2.30
C ALA A 56 2.41 -6.08 -2.81
N PHE A 57 1.62 -6.15 -3.88
CA PHE A 57 0.90 -5.00 -4.42
C PHE A 57 -0.04 -4.38 -3.38
N LEU A 58 -0.90 -5.21 -2.76
CA LEU A 58 -1.85 -4.76 -1.73
C LEU A 58 -1.13 -4.20 -0.49
N ALA A 59 -0.07 -4.86 -0.03
CA ALA A 59 0.73 -4.39 1.10
C ALA A 59 1.39 -3.04 0.78
N GLY A 60 1.90 -2.86 -0.44
CA GLY A 60 2.45 -1.58 -0.91
C GLY A 60 1.42 -0.46 -0.89
N ALA A 61 0.22 -0.71 -1.43
CA ALA A 61 -0.89 0.23 -1.42
C ALA A 61 -1.31 0.62 0.00
N ALA A 62 -1.49 -0.37 0.89
CA ALA A 62 -1.87 -0.16 2.29
C ALA A 62 -0.82 0.63 3.08
N MET A 63 0.45 0.24 2.95
CA MET A 63 1.57 0.85 3.65
C MET A 63 1.73 2.32 3.28
N PHE A 64 1.80 2.63 1.99
CA PHE A 64 1.97 4.02 1.56
C PHE A 64 0.72 4.85 1.76
N GLY A 65 -0.48 4.26 1.60
CA GLY A 65 -1.73 4.92 1.99
C GLY A 65 -1.70 5.35 3.45
N ALA A 66 -1.36 4.45 4.37
CA ALA A 66 -1.28 4.78 5.79
C ALA A 66 -0.19 5.82 6.10
N ILE A 67 1.02 5.65 5.56
CA ILE A 67 2.16 6.55 5.83
C ILE A 67 1.91 7.97 5.31
N VAL A 68 1.25 8.12 4.16
CA VAL A 68 0.96 9.44 3.57
C VAL A 68 -0.24 10.09 4.26
N TYR A 69 -1.34 9.35 4.48
CA TYR A 69 -2.60 9.95 4.92
C TYR A 69 -2.78 10.05 6.44
N LEU A 70 -2.15 9.20 7.25
CA LEU A 70 -2.24 9.31 8.70
C LEU A 70 -1.67 10.64 9.23
N PRO A 71 -0.47 11.10 8.79
CA PRO A 71 0.04 12.41 9.21
C PRO A 71 -0.85 13.55 8.73
N LEU A 72 -1.38 13.47 7.51
CA LEU A 72 -2.32 14.46 6.97
C LEU A 72 -3.59 14.54 7.82
N PHE A 73 -4.11 13.40 8.28
CA PHE A 73 -5.24 13.37 9.21
C PHE A 73 -4.90 14.00 10.56
N PHE A 74 -3.75 13.66 11.16
CA PHE A 74 -3.35 14.24 12.45
C PHE A 74 -3.06 15.74 12.38
N GLN A 75 -2.50 16.22 11.27
CA GLN A 75 -2.21 17.64 11.06
C GLN A 75 -3.48 18.42 10.71
N GLY A 76 -4.24 17.95 9.72
CA GLY A 76 -5.41 18.65 9.18
C GLY A 76 -6.65 18.58 10.07
N VAL A 77 -6.93 17.42 10.69
CA VAL A 77 -8.17 17.22 11.48
C VAL A 77 -7.95 17.46 12.96
N GLN A 78 -6.80 17.06 13.51
CA GLN A 78 -6.52 17.20 14.95
C GLN A 78 -5.68 18.44 15.28
N GLY A 79 -5.31 19.25 14.28
CA GLY A 79 -4.55 20.49 14.47
C GLY A 79 -3.17 20.28 15.11
N ARG A 80 -2.62 19.06 15.05
CA ARG A 80 -1.31 18.78 15.67
C ARG A 80 -0.19 19.27 14.77
N GLN A 81 0.85 19.85 15.38
CA GLN A 81 2.08 20.18 14.68
C GLN A 81 2.68 18.94 14.00
N ALA A 82 3.33 19.14 12.85
CA ALA A 82 3.92 18.08 12.03
C ALA A 82 4.84 17.13 12.82
N THR A 83 5.63 17.67 13.76
CA THR A 83 6.51 16.88 14.64
C THR A 83 5.74 15.85 15.47
N ASN A 84 4.60 16.24 16.04
CA ASN A 84 3.77 15.35 16.85
C ASN A 84 3.06 14.30 16.00
N ALA A 85 2.63 14.66 14.78
CA ALA A 85 2.06 13.71 13.83
C ALA A 85 3.08 12.64 13.40
N GLY A 86 4.34 13.01 13.23
CA GLY A 86 5.44 12.06 12.98
C GLY A 86 5.69 11.12 14.16
N LEU A 87 5.69 11.64 15.39
CA LEU A 87 5.84 10.82 16.60
C LEU A 87 4.69 9.81 16.77
N LEU A 88 3.47 10.18 16.36
CA LEU A 88 2.31 9.28 16.37
C LEU A 88 2.45 8.10 15.41
N LEU A 89 3.34 8.16 14.40
CA LEU A 89 3.66 7.03 13.52
C LEU A 89 4.62 6.01 14.14
N LEU A 90 5.31 6.34 15.24
CA LEU A 90 6.27 5.43 15.88
C LEU A 90 5.67 4.06 16.25
N PRO A 91 4.46 3.96 16.84
CA PRO A 91 3.84 2.67 17.15
C PRO A 91 3.64 1.80 15.90
N LEU A 92 3.28 2.41 14.76
CA LEU A 92 3.11 1.70 13.49
C LEU A 92 4.45 1.12 13.01
N MET A 93 5.50 1.95 13.01
CA MET A 93 6.84 1.54 12.55
C MET A 93 7.43 0.47 13.47
N LEU A 94 7.27 0.61 14.79
CA LEU A 94 7.71 -0.37 15.78
C LEU A 94 6.96 -1.70 15.63
N ALA A 95 5.63 -1.66 15.48
CA ALA A 95 4.83 -2.85 15.25
C ALA A 95 5.24 -3.57 13.95
N LEU A 96 5.46 -2.81 12.88
CA LEU A 96 5.96 -3.35 11.61
C LEU A 96 7.31 -4.04 11.79
N MET A 97 8.27 -3.37 12.44
CA MET A 97 9.59 -3.94 12.72
C MET A 97 9.49 -5.22 13.55
N VAL A 98 8.75 -5.19 14.66
CA VAL A 98 8.59 -6.35 15.56
C VAL A 98 7.94 -7.52 14.84
N ALA A 99 6.84 -7.29 14.10
CA ALA A 99 6.19 -8.35 13.33
C ALA A 99 7.12 -8.94 12.27
N SER A 100 7.86 -8.09 11.55
CA SER A 100 8.79 -8.56 10.51
C SER A 100 9.86 -9.51 11.08
N LEU A 101 10.41 -9.18 12.27
CA LEU A 101 11.42 -9.97 12.96
C LEU A 101 10.85 -11.27 13.53
N VAL A 102 9.71 -11.18 14.21
CA VAL A 102 9.06 -12.32 14.85
C VAL A 102 8.61 -13.32 13.79
N VAL A 103 7.90 -12.87 12.75
CA VAL A 103 7.40 -13.74 11.69
C VAL A 103 8.55 -14.30 10.86
N GLY A 104 9.59 -13.51 10.59
CA GLY A 104 10.80 -13.98 9.91
C GLY A 104 11.46 -15.14 10.67
N ARG A 105 11.71 -14.97 11.99
CA ARG A 105 12.29 -16.03 12.84
C ARG A 105 11.37 -17.23 13.02
N LEU A 106 10.07 -16.99 13.16
CA LEU A 106 9.10 -18.06 13.35
C LEU A 106 8.96 -18.90 12.08
N THR A 107 9.04 -18.27 10.91
CA THR A 107 9.02 -18.95 9.61
C THR A 107 10.26 -19.82 9.43
N THR A 108 11.46 -19.31 9.75
CA THR A 108 12.69 -20.10 9.66
C THR A 108 12.72 -21.26 10.65
N ARG A 109 12.17 -21.11 11.86
CA ARG A 109 12.10 -22.18 12.86
C ARG A 109 11.04 -23.24 12.59
N THR A 110 9.84 -22.83 12.15
CA THR A 110 8.70 -23.76 12.00
C THR A 110 8.64 -24.43 10.63
N GLY A 111 9.32 -23.87 9.62
CA GLY A 111 9.25 -24.33 8.23
C GLY A 111 7.90 -24.09 7.54
N ARG A 112 6.88 -23.61 8.26
CA ARG A 112 5.51 -23.41 7.75
C ARG A 112 5.29 -21.97 7.30
N TYR A 113 5.72 -21.62 6.09
CA TYR A 113 5.64 -20.24 5.60
C TYR A 113 4.25 -19.82 5.06
N LYS A 114 3.39 -20.75 4.61
CA LYS A 114 2.15 -20.41 3.88
C LYS A 114 1.04 -19.77 4.73
N ILE A 115 1.03 -19.98 6.05
CA ILE A 115 -0.06 -19.50 6.93
C ILE A 115 0.14 -18.03 7.31
N PHE A 116 1.39 -17.61 7.53
CA PHE A 116 1.73 -16.26 7.98
C PHE A 116 1.31 -15.09 7.06
N PRO A 117 1.37 -15.18 5.72
CA PRO A 117 0.99 -14.08 4.85
C PRO A 117 -0.54 -13.97 4.74
N ILE A 118 -1.27 -15.08 4.89
CA ILE A 118 -2.75 -15.07 4.98
C ILE A 118 -3.17 -14.35 6.25
N ILE A 119 -2.61 -14.75 7.40
CA ILE A 119 -2.88 -14.08 8.68
C ILE A 119 -2.45 -12.62 8.62
N GLY A 120 -1.25 -12.32 8.11
CA GLY A 120 -0.75 -10.96 7.97
C GLY A 120 -1.66 -10.07 7.12
N THR A 121 -2.16 -10.60 6.00
CA THR A 121 -3.09 -9.88 5.12
C THR A 121 -4.43 -9.62 5.82
N ILE A 122 -4.98 -10.60 6.54
CA ILE A 122 -6.22 -10.45 7.33
C ILE A 122 -6.03 -9.41 8.42
N VAL A 123 -4.91 -9.45 9.14
CA VAL A 123 -4.58 -8.48 10.20
C VAL A 123 -4.39 -7.07 9.62
N ALA A 124 -3.75 -6.94 8.46
CA ALA A 124 -3.59 -5.66 7.78
C ALA A 124 -4.94 -5.09 7.29
N ALA A 125 -5.79 -5.93 6.71
CA ALA A 125 -7.15 -5.56 6.32
C ALA A 125 -7.98 -5.12 7.52
N GLY A 126 -7.87 -5.85 8.64
CA GLY A 126 -8.45 -5.46 9.92
C GLY A 126 -7.93 -4.10 10.38
N GLY A 127 -6.61 -3.88 10.37
CA GLY A 127 -6.01 -2.60 10.73
C GLY A 127 -6.50 -1.42 9.88
N LEU A 128 -6.61 -1.61 8.56
CA LEU A 128 -7.19 -0.62 7.65
C LEU A 128 -8.67 -0.35 7.97
N TRP A 129 -9.45 -1.40 8.25
CA TRP A 129 -10.84 -1.24 8.65
C TRP A 129 -10.98 -0.49 9.98
N LEU A 130 -10.17 -0.81 10.99
CA LEU A 130 -10.16 -0.07 12.27
C LEU A 130 -9.81 1.40 12.03
N LEU A 131 -8.78 1.69 11.21
CA LEU A 131 -8.42 3.06 10.86
C LEU A 131 -9.54 3.79 10.10
N SER A 132 -10.31 3.11 9.26
CA SER A 132 -11.48 3.72 8.58
C SER A 132 -12.56 4.19 9.55
N THR A 133 -12.61 3.62 10.76
CA THR A 133 -13.53 4.05 11.83
C THR A 133 -12.99 5.21 12.68
N MET A 134 -11.83 5.79 12.32
CA MET A 134 -11.26 6.94 13.03
C MET A 134 -12.18 8.15 13.00
N ARG A 135 -12.71 8.49 14.19
CA ARG A 135 -13.39 9.75 14.43
C ARG A 135 -12.41 10.79 14.99
N PRO A 136 -12.66 12.10 14.76
CA PRO A 136 -11.82 13.18 15.27
C PRO A 136 -11.63 13.16 16.80
N ALA A 137 -12.62 12.66 17.55
CA ALA A 137 -12.62 12.62 19.02
C ALA A 137 -11.96 11.37 19.63
N ILE A 138 -11.30 10.51 18.82
CA ILE A 138 -10.71 9.27 19.34
C ILE A 138 -9.47 9.54 20.18
N GLY A 139 -9.40 8.88 21.35
CA GLY A 139 -8.26 8.96 22.26
C GLY A 139 -6.95 8.46 21.63
N ARG A 140 -5.81 9.02 22.09
CA ARG A 140 -4.47 8.68 21.58
C ARG A 140 -4.16 7.19 21.66
N VAL A 141 -4.62 6.51 22.71
CA VAL A 141 -4.39 5.07 22.94
C VAL A 141 -5.05 4.20 21.87
N ALA A 142 -6.31 4.49 21.52
CA ALA A 142 -7.03 3.73 20.50
C ALA A 142 -6.39 3.90 19.11
N SER A 143 -5.96 5.13 18.81
CA SER A 143 -5.22 5.45 17.57
C SER A 143 -3.93 4.64 17.47
N SER A 144 -3.13 4.61 18.53
CA SER A 144 -1.91 3.82 18.60
C SER A 144 -2.18 2.32 18.44
N MET A 145 -3.26 1.79 19.04
CA MET A 145 -3.61 0.38 18.92
C MET A 145 -3.97 -0.01 17.48
N TRP A 146 -4.73 0.82 16.77
CA TRP A 146 -5.10 0.54 15.38
C TRP A 146 -3.89 0.60 14.45
N MET A 147 -2.99 1.54 14.71
CA MET A 147 -1.71 1.67 14.03
C MET A 147 -0.78 0.48 14.30
N ILE A 148 -0.78 -0.07 15.51
CA ILE A 148 -0.08 -1.30 15.86
C ILE A 148 -0.67 -2.48 15.08
N VAL A 149 -2.00 -2.66 15.07
CA VAL A 149 -2.65 -3.75 14.33
C VAL A 149 -2.28 -3.69 12.85
N LEU A 150 -2.37 -2.51 12.23
CA LEU A 150 -1.96 -2.33 10.84
C LEU A 150 -0.48 -2.65 10.64
N GLY A 151 0.40 -2.10 11.49
CA GLY A 151 1.85 -2.32 11.42
C GLY A 151 2.20 -3.80 11.54
N LEU A 152 1.58 -4.52 12.47
CA LEU A 152 1.76 -5.97 12.64
C LEU A 152 1.38 -6.74 11.38
N GLY A 153 0.24 -6.42 10.77
CA GLY A 153 -0.22 -7.09 9.54
C GLY A 153 0.70 -6.84 8.35
N ILE A 154 1.11 -5.58 8.14
CA ILE A 154 2.04 -5.22 7.06
C ILE A 154 3.40 -5.88 7.29
N GLY A 155 3.96 -5.78 8.49
CA GLY A 155 5.28 -6.33 8.82
C GLY A 155 5.33 -7.85 8.69
N ALA A 156 4.28 -8.55 9.13
CA ALA A 156 4.14 -9.99 8.95
C ALA A 156 4.10 -10.38 7.47
N THR A 157 3.42 -9.59 6.64
CA THR A 157 3.30 -9.85 5.20
C THR A 157 4.65 -9.67 4.50
N LEU A 158 5.37 -8.57 4.76
CA LEU A 158 6.63 -8.24 4.08
C LEU A 158 7.72 -9.32 4.23
N SER A 159 7.91 -9.85 5.44
CA SER A 159 8.91 -10.91 5.66
C SER A 159 8.58 -12.20 4.92
N VAL A 160 7.30 -12.55 4.84
CA VAL A 160 6.88 -13.84 4.28
C VAL A 160 6.87 -13.81 2.76
N LEU A 161 6.55 -12.69 2.12
CA LEU A 161 6.54 -12.59 0.66
C LEU A 161 7.92 -12.89 0.06
N THR A 162 8.97 -12.37 0.67
CA THR A 162 10.35 -12.64 0.26
C THR A 162 10.65 -14.13 0.36
N ILE A 163 10.30 -14.77 1.49
CA ILE A 163 10.52 -16.21 1.70
C ILE A 163 9.67 -17.04 0.72
N ALA A 164 8.40 -16.66 0.51
CA ALA A 164 7.48 -17.39 -0.36
C ALA A 164 7.96 -17.39 -1.81
N VAL A 165 8.48 -16.26 -2.29
CA VAL A 165 9.05 -16.15 -3.63
C VAL A 165 10.34 -16.94 -3.73
N GLN A 166 11.23 -16.81 -2.74
CA GLN A 166 12.45 -17.61 -2.70
C GLN A 166 12.19 -19.12 -2.74
N ASN A 167 11.08 -19.58 -2.14
CA ASN A 167 10.67 -20.99 -2.18
C ASN A 167 9.90 -21.39 -3.45
N ALA A 168 9.22 -20.45 -4.11
CA ALA A 168 8.38 -20.75 -5.27
C ALA A 168 9.17 -20.81 -6.58
N VAL A 169 10.35 -20.20 -6.63
CA VAL A 169 11.14 -19.99 -7.86
C VAL A 169 12.42 -20.82 -7.82
N GLU A 170 12.98 -21.09 -8.99
CA GLU A 170 14.26 -21.80 -9.08
C GLU A 170 15.42 -20.89 -8.68
N THR A 171 16.54 -21.47 -8.22
CA THR A 171 17.69 -20.71 -7.71
C THR A 171 18.22 -19.68 -8.72
N ARG A 172 18.18 -20.02 -10.02
CA ARG A 172 18.53 -19.12 -11.13
C ARG A 172 17.62 -17.90 -11.27
N ASP A 173 16.37 -18.01 -10.86
CA ASP A 173 15.34 -16.97 -11.00
C ASP A 173 15.08 -16.23 -9.65
N LEU A 174 15.85 -16.51 -8.59
CA LEU A 174 15.68 -15.89 -7.26
C LEU A 174 15.78 -14.36 -7.29
N GLY A 175 16.76 -13.85 -8.04
CA GLY A 175 16.96 -12.42 -8.22
C GLY A 175 15.76 -11.77 -8.92
N ALA A 176 15.37 -12.32 -10.07
CA ALA A 176 14.22 -11.87 -10.85
C ALA A 176 12.92 -11.92 -10.03
N GLY A 177 12.70 -13.00 -9.26
CA GLY A 177 11.51 -13.16 -8.45
C GLY A 177 11.41 -12.13 -7.33
N THR A 178 12.50 -11.91 -6.61
CA THR A 178 12.55 -10.92 -5.52
C THR A 178 12.39 -9.50 -6.06
N ALA A 179 13.05 -9.19 -7.18
CA ALA A 179 12.91 -7.92 -7.86
C ALA A 179 11.47 -7.68 -8.33
N SER A 180 10.80 -8.70 -8.87
CA SER A 180 9.40 -8.62 -9.27
C SER A 180 8.49 -8.26 -8.10
N VAL A 181 8.63 -8.92 -6.96
CA VAL A 181 7.83 -8.61 -5.75
C VAL A 181 8.05 -7.19 -5.28
N ASN A 182 9.29 -6.72 -5.28
CA ASN A 182 9.61 -5.33 -4.94
C ASN A 182 9.01 -4.35 -5.97
N PHE A 183 9.09 -4.66 -7.26
CA PHE A 183 8.52 -3.85 -8.33
C PHE A 183 7.00 -3.70 -8.19
N PHE A 184 6.27 -4.81 -8.05
CA PHE A 184 4.83 -4.79 -7.86
C PHE A 184 4.41 -4.13 -6.54
N ARG A 185 5.22 -4.25 -5.48
CA ARG A 185 5.01 -3.50 -4.24
C ARG A 185 5.09 -1.99 -4.47
N THR A 186 6.12 -1.52 -5.19
CA THR A 186 6.31 -0.11 -5.52
C THR A 186 5.23 0.42 -6.49
N LEU A 187 4.77 -0.42 -7.42
CA LEU A 187 3.61 -0.09 -8.24
C LEU A 187 2.36 0.06 -7.37
N GLY A 188 2.12 -0.89 -6.47
CA GLY A 188 1.00 -0.87 -5.53
C GLY A 188 1.01 0.37 -4.64
N SER A 189 2.17 0.79 -4.12
CA SER A 189 2.27 2.03 -3.35
C SER A 189 1.93 3.27 -4.16
N THR A 190 2.43 3.35 -5.40
CA THR A 190 2.21 4.51 -6.27
C THR A 190 0.73 4.63 -6.65
N ILE A 191 0.13 3.52 -7.11
CA ILE A 191 -1.29 3.46 -7.47
C ILE A 191 -2.16 3.68 -6.23
N GLY A 192 -1.83 3.06 -5.10
CA GLY A 192 -2.56 3.21 -3.85
C GLY A 192 -2.62 4.67 -3.38
N VAL A 193 -1.48 5.37 -3.39
CA VAL A 193 -1.44 6.81 -3.04
C VAL A 193 -2.28 7.64 -4.00
N ALA A 194 -2.19 7.39 -5.31
CA ALA A 194 -2.99 8.11 -6.29
C ALA A 194 -4.50 7.91 -6.03
N VAL A 195 -4.95 6.66 -5.83
CA VAL A 195 -6.36 6.33 -5.54
C VAL A 195 -6.83 6.94 -4.21
N PHE A 196 -6.05 6.81 -3.13
CA PHE A 196 -6.43 7.41 -1.85
C PHE A 196 -6.45 8.94 -1.92
N GLY A 197 -5.53 9.56 -2.66
CA GLY A 197 -5.49 11.01 -2.86
C GLY A 197 -6.67 11.54 -3.66
N THR A 198 -7.08 10.76 -4.66
CA THR A 198 -8.32 10.99 -5.41
C THR A 198 -9.52 11.02 -4.48
N ILE A 199 -9.68 9.98 -3.67
CA ILE A 199 -10.79 9.84 -2.74
C ILE A 199 -10.80 11.01 -1.75
N LEU A 200 -9.63 11.33 -1.17
CA LEU A 200 -9.52 12.44 -0.22
C LEU A 200 -9.88 13.78 -0.87
N THR A 201 -9.37 14.07 -2.06
CA THR A 201 -9.62 15.35 -2.74
C THR A 201 -11.09 15.46 -3.15
N SER A 202 -11.67 14.40 -3.71
CA SER A 202 -13.11 14.37 -4.07
C SER A 202 -14.01 14.57 -2.85
N ARG A 203 -13.65 13.98 -1.69
CA ARG A 203 -14.40 14.18 -0.45
C ARG A 203 -14.23 15.59 0.12
N LEU A 204 -13.03 16.15 0.04
CA LEU A 204 -12.76 17.53 0.45
C LEU A 204 -13.55 18.53 -0.39
N ASP A 205 -13.54 18.40 -1.73
CA ASP A 205 -14.31 19.28 -2.63
C ASP A 205 -15.82 19.18 -2.33
N THR A 206 -16.33 17.96 -2.13
CA THR A 206 -17.75 17.74 -1.82
C THR A 206 -18.12 18.41 -0.48
N GLU A 207 -17.35 18.17 0.57
CA GLU A 207 -17.65 18.69 1.92
C GLU A 207 -17.42 20.21 2.03
N LEU A 208 -16.42 20.76 1.33
CA LEU A 208 -16.20 22.20 1.25
C LEU A 208 -17.32 22.88 0.49
N THR A 209 -17.76 22.32 -0.63
CA THR A 209 -18.91 22.86 -1.39
C THR A 209 -20.17 22.82 -0.54
N ASP A 210 -20.46 21.71 0.14
CA ASP A 210 -21.67 21.56 0.97
C ASP A 210 -21.66 22.51 2.19
N ARG A 211 -20.49 22.84 2.74
CA ARG A 211 -20.35 23.80 3.84
C ARG A 211 -20.27 25.26 3.41
N LEU A 212 -19.84 25.54 2.17
CA LEU A 212 -19.78 26.88 1.59
C LEU A 212 -21.11 27.27 0.91
N VAL A 213 -21.96 26.31 0.55
CA VAL A 213 -23.37 26.53 0.19
C VAL A 213 -24.13 26.94 1.47
N GLY A 214 -23.98 28.21 1.85
CA GLY A 214 -24.60 28.79 3.04
C GLY A 214 -23.76 29.81 3.80
N VAL A 215 -22.51 30.06 3.40
CA VAL A 215 -21.66 31.10 4.01
C VAL A 215 -21.58 32.28 3.05
N ASP A 216 -22.27 33.38 3.37
CA ASP A 216 -22.03 34.68 2.74
C ASP A 216 -20.59 35.09 3.06
N LEU A 217 -19.77 35.17 2.02
CA LEU A 217 -18.42 35.69 2.13
C LEU A 217 -18.54 37.19 2.47
N PRO A 218 -17.87 37.68 3.54
CA PRO A 218 -17.80 39.12 3.77
C PRO A 218 -17.10 39.79 2.59
N PRO A 219 -17.51 41.01 2.21
CA PRO A 219 -17.09 41.69 0.98
C PRO A 219 -15.60 42.02 0.94
#